data_AF-A0A2S3VU27-F1
#
_entry.id   AF-A0A2S3VU27-F1
#
_cell.length_a   1.000
_cell.length_b   1.000
_cell.length_c   1.000
_cell.angle_alpha   90.00
_cell.angle_beta   90.00
_cell.angle_gamma   90.00
#
_symmetry.space_group_name_H-M   'P 1'
#
loop_
_entity.id
_entity.type
_entity.pdbx_description
1 polymer ?
#
loop_
_entity_poly.entity_id
_entity_poly.type
_entity_poly.pdbx_seq_one_letter_code
_entity_poly.pdbx_strand_id
1 'polypeptide(L)'
;MPLPVTPYVEQRLQDLRALAPDVAALAEDIAAVQKPECLKESSQSQTEKLFNRLDEVARQEPSCALRLAAWLFSLSHLGALTKAQAETFVDQATALGGPESVVPAELA
;
A
#
# COMPACT_ATOMS: atom_id res chain seq x y z
N MET A 1 9.79 2.95 -7.53
CA MET A 1 9.89 4.41 -7.41
C MET A 1 10.26 4.73 -5.99
N PRO A 2 11.48 5.22 -5.72
CA PRO A 2 11.79 5.67 -4.37
C PRO A 2 10.77 6.73 -3.95
N LEU A 3 10.29 6.66 -2.70
CA LEU A 3 9.40 7.67 -2.14
C LEU A 3 10.05 9.05 -2.32
N PRO A 4 9.33 10.05 -2.84
CA PRO A 4 9.91 11.36 -3.06
C PRO A 4 10.25 12.01 -1.73
N VAL A 5 11.51 12.43 -1.57
CA VAL A 5 12.01 13.09 -0.35
C VAL A 5 11.47 14.52 -0.31
N THR A 6 10.26 14.63 0.23
CA THR A 6 9.56 15.90 0.46
C THR A 6 9.11 15.95 1.92
N PRO A 7 9.04 17.13 2.54
CA PRO A 7 8.62 17.25 3.93
C PRO A 7 7.26 16.60 4.20
N TYR A 8 6.35 16.64 3.22
CA TYR A 8 5.03 16.00 3.32
C TYR A 8 5.12 14.47 3.40
N VAL A 9 5.90 13.84 2.51
CA VAL A 9 6.06 12.38 2.48
C VAL A 9 6.83 11.88 3.69
N GLU A 10 7.85 12.63 4.13
CA GLU A 10 8.59 12.30 5.34
C GLU A 10 7.68 12.33 6.58
N GLN A 11 6.84 13.35 6.71
CA GLN A 11 5.86 13.44 7.80
C GLN A 11 4.86 12.28 7.75
N ARG A 12 4.28 11.99 6.58
CA ARG A 12 3.32 10.88 6.42
C ARG A 12 3.94 9.53 6.79
N LEU A 13 5.18 9.30 6.40
CA LEU A 13 5.90 8.08 6.74
C LEU A 13 6.24 8.02 8.23
N GLN A 14 6.58 9.14 8.87
CA GLN A 14 6.76 9.22 10.33
C GLN A 14 5.46 8.93 11.09
N ASP A 15 4.35 9.51 10.67
CA ASP A 15 3.03 9.28 11.27
C ASP A 15 2.63 7.79 11.15
N LEU A 16 2.84 7.20 9.97
CA LEU A 16 2.57 5.78 9.73
C LEU A 16 3.48 4.89 10.57
N ARG A 17 4.78 5.21 10.71
CA ARG A 17 5.71 4.49 11.59
C ARG A 17 5.31 4.56 13.06
N ALA A 18 4.81 5.70 13.51
CA ALA A 18 4.36 5.87 14.89
C ALA A 18 3.11 5.03 15.19
N LEU A 19 2.25 4.82 14.19
CA LEU A 19 1.04 4.00 14.31
C LEU A 19 1.35 2.50 14.17
N ALA A 20 2.05 2.12 13.10
CA ALA A 20 2.37 0.73 12.75
C ALA A 20 3.70 0.66 11.99
N PRO A 21 4.83 0.38 12.66
CA PRO A 21 6.15 0.40 12.04
C PRO A 21 6.30 -0.60 10.89
N ASP A 22 5.69 -1.79 11.02
CA ASP A 22 5.73 -2.83 9.99
C ASP A 22 4.95 -2.42 8.73
N VAL A 23 3.86 -1.66 8.88
CA VAL A 23 3.07 -1.14 7.75
C VAL A 23 3.83 -0.03 7.04
N ALA A 24 4.61 0.78 7.77
CA ALA A 24 5.49 1.76 7.15
C ALA A 24 6.65 1.12 6.37
N ALA A 25 7.24 0.02 6.88
CA ALA A 25 8.23 -0.75 6.13
C ALA A 25 7.62 -1.32 4.83
N LEU A 26 6.38 -1.85 4.91
CA LEU A 26 5.65 -2.30 3.73
C LEU A 26 5.45 -1.17 2.70
N ALA A 27 5.22 0.08 3.14
CA ALA A 27 5.14 1.23 2.25
C ALA A 27 6.43 1.44 1.45
N GLU A 28 7.57 1.40 2.15
CA GLU A 28 8.88 1.57 1.55
C GLU A 28 9.19 0.45 0.56
N ASP A 29 8.87 -0.80 0.92
CA ASP A 29 9.09 -1.98 0.08
C ASP A 29 8.26 -1.92 -1.21
N ILE A 30 6.96 -1.59 -1.11
CA ILE A 30 6.08 -1.43 -2.29
C ILE A 30 6.62 -0.31 -3.19
N ALA A 31 6.93 0.86 -2.61
CA ALA A 31 7.44 1.99 -3.36
C ALA A 31 8.75 1.61 -4.08
N ALA A 32 9.70 0.97 -3.40
CA ALA A 32 11.01 0.61 -3.94
C ALA A 32 10.91 -0.19 -5.24
N VAL A 33 10.00 -1.16 -5.31
CA VAL A 33 9.88 -2.08 -6.45
C VAL A 33 8.93 -1.61 -7.56
N GLN A 34 8.07 -0.61 -7.29
CA GLN A 34 7.09 -0.12 -8.25
C GLN A 34 7.77 0.53 -9.47
N LYS A 35 7.26 0.27 -10.68
CA LYS A 35 7.71 0.87 -11.94
C LYS A 35 6.72 1.94 -12.42
N PRO A 36 6.84 3.20 -11.97
CA PRO A 36 5.88 4.26 -12.28
C PRO A 36 5.82 4.60 -13.76
N GLU A 37 6.87 4.32 -14.53
CA GLU A 37 6.94 4.51 -15.98
C GLU A 37 5.89 3.68 -16.75
N CYS A 38 5.38 2.61 -16.14
CA CYS A 38 4.29 1.80 -16.71
C CYS A 38 2.90 2.41 -16.47
N LEU A 39 2.80 3.47 -15.67
CA LEU A 39 1.55 4.09 -15.25
C LEU A 39 1.35 5.42 -15.98
N LYS A 40 0.10 5.72 -16.31
CA LYS A 40 -0.29 7.03 -16.90
C LYS A 40 -0.50 8.12 -15.84
N GLU A 41 -0.28 7.79 -14.58
CA GLU A 41 -0.55 8.66 -13.44
C GLU A 41 0.75 9.21 -12.86
N SER A 42 0.69 10.39 -12.24
CA SER A 42 1.85 11.02 -11.60
C SER A 42 2.35 10.22 -10.40
N SER A 43 3.66 10.28 -10.17
CA SER A 43 4.34 9.75 -8.97
C SER A 43 3.71 10.24 -7.66
N GLN A 44 3.25 11.49 -7.62
CA GLN A 44 2.57 12.05 -6.45
C GLN A 44 1.25 11.34 -6.16
N SER A 45 0.36 11.20 -7.15
CA SER A 45 -0.93 10.53 -6.96
C SER A 45 -0.76 9.06 -6.58
N GLN A 46 0.26 8.39 -7.14
CA GLN A 46 0.63 7.02 -6.73
C GLN A 46 1.10 6.95 -5.28
N THR A 47 1.92 7.91 -4.84
CA THR A 47 2.40 8.00 -3.46
C THR A 47 1.24 8.24 -2.50
N GLU A 48 0.32 9.16 -2.83
CA GLU A 48 -0.87 9.43 -2.02
C GLU A 48 -1.77 8.20 -1.90
N LYS A 49 -2.02 7.48 -3.01
CA LYS A 49 -2.79 6.22 -3.00
C LYS A 49 -2.12 5.15 -2.14
N LEU A 50 -0.80 5.01 -2.23
CA LEU A 50 -0.04 4.07 -1.40
C LEU A 50 -0.26 4.37 0.08
N PHE A 51 -0.02 5.61 0.52
CA PHE A 51 -0.19 5.99 1.92
C PHE A 51 -1.64 5.86 2.39
N ASN A 52 -2.63 6.23 1.57
CA ASN A 52 -4.04 6.09 1.95
C ASN A 52 -4.42 4.63 2.21
N ARG A 53 -3.97 3.70 1.37
CA ARG A 53 -4.24 2.27 1.56
C ARG A 53 -3.51 1.69 2.77
N LEU A 54 -2.28 2.14 3.03
CA LEU A 54 -1.52 1.66 4.18
C LEU A 54 -1.98 2.30 5.50
N ASP A 55 -2.51 3.51 5.49
CA ASP A 55 -3.22 4.08 6.64
C ASP A 55 -4.43 3.21 7.03
N GLU A 56 -5.21 2.74 6.04
CA GLU A 56 -6.33 1.83 6.30
C GLU A 56 -5.85 0.51 6.92
N VAL A 57 -4.73 -0.05 6.45
CA VAL A 57 -4.13 -1.26 7.01
C VAL A 57 -3.63 -1.02 8.44
N ALA A 58 -2.92 0.09 8.68
CA ALA A 58 -2.40 0.45 10.00
C ALA A 58 -3.51 0.69 11.03
N ARG A 59 -4.65 1.23 10.59
CA ARG A 59 -5.85 1.42 11.40
C ARG A 59 -6.71 0.15 11.53
N GLN A 60 -6.34 -0.92 10.81
CA GLN A 60 -7.10 -2.16 10.73
C GLN A 60 -8.56 -1.93 10.30
N GLU A 61 -8.76 -1.00 9.38
CA GLU A 61 -10.09 -0.73 8.82
C GLU A 61 -10.61 -2.01 8.13
N PRO A 62 -11.93 -2.28 8.19
CA PRO A 62 -12.50 -3.43 7.52
C PRO A 62 -12.19 -3.44 6.02
N SER A 63 -11.90 -4.63 5.49
CA SER A 63 -11.52 -4.85 4.08
C SER A 63 -10.24 -4.12 3.62
N CYS A 64 -9.39 -3.60 4.52
CA CYS A 64 -8.19 -2.85 4.15
C CYS A 64 -7.25 -3.65 3.21
N ALA A 65 -7.01 -4.92 3.52
CA ALA A 65 -6.16 -5.79 2.71
C ALA A 65 -6.79 -6.07 1.34
N LEU A 66 -8.12 -6.24 1.24
CA LEU A 66 -8.81 -6.39 -0.04
C LEU A 66 -8.69 -5.14 -0.93
N ARG A 67 -8.85 -3.94 -0.35
CA ARG A 67 -8.71 -2.69 -1.09
C ARG A 67 -7.28 -2.46 -1.56
N LEU A 68 -6.29 -2.80 -0.72
CA LEU A 68 -4.88 -2.78 -1.13
C LEU A 68 -4.61 -3.82 -2.22
N ALA A 69 -5.13 -5.05 -2.09
CA ALA A 69 -4.97 -6.12 -3.07
C ALA A 69 -5.50 -5.72 -4.45
N ALA A 70 -6.73 -5.19 -4.51
CA ALA A 70 -7.32 -4.71 -5.76
C ALA A 70 -6.41 -3.67 -6.45
N TRP A 71 -5.82 -2.76 -5.69
CA TRP A 71 -4.88 -1.79 -6.22
C TRP A 71 -3.56 -2.42 -6.68
N LEU A 72 -2.93 -3.28 -5.88
CA LEU A 72 -1.68 -3.97 -6.24
C LEU A 72 -1.81 -4.86 -7.48
N PHE A 73 -2.92 -5.58 -7.61
CA PHE A 73 -3.19 -6.38 -8.81
C PHE A 73 -3.44 -5.50 -10.04
N SER A 74 -4.04 -4.31 -9.87
CA SER A 74 -4.14 -3.34 -10.97
C SER A 74 -2.77 -2.85 -11.43
N LEU A 75 -1.85 -2.59 -10.50
CA LEU A 75 -0.46 -2.24 -10.80
C LEU A 75 0.25 -3.39 -11.51
N SER A 76 0.01 -4.63 -11.09
CA SER A 76 0.58 -5.80 -11.76
C SER A 76 0.05 -5.97 -13.18
N HIS A 77 -1.24 -5.76 -13.40
CA HIS A 77 -1.84 -5.82 -14.73
C HIS A 77 -1.25 -4.76 -15.69
N LEU A 78 -0.94 -3.58 -15.16
CA LEU A 78 -0.30 -2.50 -15.90
C LEU A 78 1.22 -2.69 -16.05
N GLY A 79 1.81 -3.74 -15.48
CA GLY A 79 3.25 -4.01 -15.53
C GLY A 79 4.09 -3.18 -14.55
N ALA A 80 3.45 -2.39 -13.68
CA ALA A 80 4.13 -1.60 -12.65
C ALA A 80 4.66 -2.46 -11.49
N LEU A 81 4.14 -3.68 -11.33
CA LEU A 81 4.59 -4.71 -10.39
C LEU A 81 4.54 -6.08 -11.06
N THR A 82 5.29 -7.04 -10.54
CA THR A 82 5.07 -8.45 -10.88
C THR A 82 3.91 -9.01 -10.06
N LYS A 83 3.25 -10.07 -10.58
CA LYS A 83 2.16 -10.74 -9.86
C LYS A 83 2.62 -11.31 -8.52
N ALA A 84 3.80 -11.92 -8.48
CA ALA A 84 4.37 -12.49 -7.26
C ALA A 84 4.66 -11.42 -6.18
N GLN A 85 5.11 -10.23 -6.59
CA GLN A 85 5.28 -9.10 -5.66
C GLN A 85 3.92 -8.65 -5.10
N ALA A 86 2.91 -8.50 -5.96
CA ALA A 86 1.57 -8.13 -5.53
C ALA A 86 1.01 -9.14 -4.50
N GLU A 87 1.12 -10.45 -4.76
CA GLU A 87 0.70 -11.50 -3.84
C GLU A 87 1.43 -11.42 -2.49
N THR A 88 2.76 -11.27 -2.52
CA THR A 88 3.58 -11.14 -1.30
C THR A 88 3.13 -9.96 -0.43
N PHE A 89 2.90 -8.80 -1.04
CA PHE A 89 2.47 -7.60 -0.32
C PHE A 89 1.04 -7.73 0.22
N VAL A 90 0.16 -8.46 -0.46
CA VAL A 90 -1.20 -8.75 0.02
C VAL A 90 -1.15 -9.67 1.24
N ASP A 91 -0.31 -10.69 1.24
CA ASP A 91 -0.15 -11.58 2.39
C ASP A 91 0.37 -10.81 3.60
N GLN A 92 1.36 -9.95 3.41
CA GLN A 92 1.87 -9.07 4.46
C GLN A 92 0.79 -8.12 4.99
N ALA A 93 0.05 -7.45 4.11
CA ALA A 93 -1.02 -6.54 4.51
C ALA A 93 -2.18 -7.25 5.23
N THR A 94 -2.48 -8.49 4.85
CA THR A 94 -3.49 -9.33 5.52
C THR A 94 -3.06 -9.67 6.94
N ALA A 95 -1.78 -10.02 7.13
CA ALA A 95 -1.24 -10.28 8.46
C ALA A 95 -1.23 -9.03 9.36
N LEU A 96 -0.96 -7.85 8.78
CA LEU A 96 -0.87 -6.58 9.50
C LEU A 96 -2.23 -5.91 9.74
N GLY A 97 -3.19 -6.08 8.83
CA GLY A 97 -4.50 -5.41 8.86
C GLY A 97 -5.52 -6.01 9.82
N GLY A 98 -5.17 -7.07 10.54
CA GLY A 98 -6.05 -7.71 11.52
C GLY A 98 -7.14 -8.60 10.91
N PRO A 99 -8.03 -9.17 11.75
CA PRO A 99 -8.98 -10.21 11.36
C PRO A 99 -10.05 -9.76 10.36
N GLU A 100 -10.39 -8.47 10.35
CA GLU A 100 -11.41 -7.91 9.46
C GLU A 100 -10.84 -7.41 8.12
N SER A 101 -9.52 -7.49 7.93
CA SER A 101 -8.83 -6.98 6.75
C SER A 101 -9.25 -7.64 5.43
N VAL A 102 -9.74 -8.88 5.51
CA VAL A 102 -10.20 -9.69 4.38
C VAL A 102 -11.72 -9.87 4.32
N VAL A 103 -12.46 -9.27 5.25
CA VAL A 103 -13.92 -9.31 5.25
C VAL A 103 -14.41 -8.39 4.12
N PRO A 104 -15.26 -8.84 3.18
CA PRO A 104 -15.85 -7.99 2.17
C PRO A 104 -16.64 -6.84 2.82
N ALA A 105 -16.56 -5.63 2.25
CA ALA A 105 -17.19 -4.43 2.83
C ALA A 105 -18.72 -4.51 2.97
N GLU A 106 -19.38 -5.48 2.31
CA GLU A 106 -20.82 -5.76 2.46
C GLU A 106 -21.16 -6.54 3.74
N LEU A 107 -20.15 -7.03 4.47
CA LEU A 107 -20.30 -7.88 5.67
C LEU A 107 -19.62 -7.30 6.92
N ALA A 108 -19.07 -6.09 6.83
CA ALA A 108 -18.39 -5.38 7.93
C ALA A 108 -19.30 -4.31 8.56
#